data_AF-A0A3F3QEJ1-F1
#
_entry.id   AF-A0A3F3QEJ1-F1
#
_cell.length_a   1.000
_cell.length_b   1.000
_cell.length_c   1.000
_cell.angle_alpha   90.00
_cell.angle_beta   90.00
_cell.angle_gamma   90.00
#
_symmetry.space_group_name_H-M   'P 1'
#
loop_
_entity.id
_entity.type
_entity.pdbx_description
1 polymer ?
#
loop_
_entity_poly.entity_id
_entity_poly.type
_entity_poly.pdbx_seq_one_letter_code
_entity_poly.pdbx_strand_id
1 'polypeptide(L)'
;MHRIVVPKQSSAHRFATLALYRALLRQCAKLPQCPSELAACKPYIQNRFNRYKTLQSPSQTANSLKAGYEALDLLYSASQGDQNGVQRIRKLISESESSKRQKSEWHKERAKVIPVKPVSRKELKKEANKRYRVLTAKRHPDATSILARPRPVVNGKRRVPVLVNARGFPFLLIKKPQPKFLSAVLDSKLKRRWKRMERLKRLESELPMARDEDEWDLLTGHKEEARWSGPVRASLKEVQGQISEGDRKTKELAQAMWKVVLEERKLAEQEEKQRVEQAKQSAEEKENLPTGEQDKKQSSDG
;
A
#
# COMPACT_ATOMS: atom_id res chain seq x y z
N MET A 1 -35.24 -12.44 35.73
CA MET A 1 -34.02 -11.84 35.13
C MET A 1 -34.41 -11.04 33.89
N HIS A 2 -34.22 -9.72 33.88
CA HIS A 2 -34.50 -8.91 32.69
C HIS A 2 -33.46 -9.22 31.61
N ARG A 3 -33.90 -9.65 30.41
CA ARG A 3 -33.01 -9.85 29.27
C ARG A 3 -32.45 -8.48 28.85
N ILE A 4 -31.16 -8.25 29.07
CA ILE A 4 -30.48 -7.05 28.60
C ILE A 4 -30.35 -7.18 27.08
N VAL A 5 -31.25 -6.52 26.35
CA VAL A 5 -31.22 -6.51 24.89
C VAL A 5 -30.07 -5.60 24.44
N VAL A 6 -29.06 -6.19 23.82
CA VAL A 6 -27.96 -5.44 23.19
C VAL A 6 -28.51 -4.75 21.93
N PRO A 7 -28.50 -3.40 21.85
CA PRO A 7 -29.13 -2.68 20.74
C PRO A 7 -28.63 -3.12 19.36
N LYS A 8 -27.33 -3.41 19.20
CA LYS A 8 -26.76 -3.87 17.92
C LYS A 8 -27.28 -5.21 17.43
N GLN A 9 -27.75 -6.07 18.33
CA GLN A 9 -28.30 -7.40 18.00
C GLN A 9 -29.82 -7.38 17.83
N SER A 10 -30.47 -6.26 18.15
CA SER A 10 -31.92 -6.09 17.97
C SER A 10 -32.25 -5.59 16.56
N SER A 11 -32.96 -6.42 15.79
CA SER A 11 -33.51 -6.03 14.48
C SER A 11 -34.49 -4.85 14.60
N ALA A 12 -35.31 -4.85 15.66
CA ALA A 12 -36.25 -3.78 15.97
C ALA A 12 -35.55 -2.44 16.22
N HIS A 13 -34.44 -2.43 16.96
CA HIS A 13 -33.63 -1.23 17.18
C HIS A 13 -33.05 -0.69 15.86
N ARG A 14 -32.48 -1.57 15.02
CA ARG A 14 -31.95 -1.19 13.71
C ARG A 14 -33.04 -0.60 12.81
N PHE A 15 -34.23 -1.18 12.81
CA PHE A 15 -35.35 -0.67 12.03
C PHE A 15 -35.80 0.71 12.55
N ALA A 16 -36.03 0.85 13.86
CA ALA A 16 -36.46 2.10 14.48
C ALA A 16 -35.45 3.25 14.25
N THR A 17 -34.16 3.00 14.41
CA THR A 17 -33.10 4.01 14.16
C THR A 17 -33.04 4.44 12.69
N LEU A 18 -33.19 3.51 11.74
CA LEU A 18 -33.24 3.83 10.31
C LEU A 18 -34.51 4.59 9.93
N ALA A 19 -35.65 4.22 10.50
CA ALA A 19 -36.92 4.92 10.29
C ALA A 19 -36.83 6.36 10.80
N LEU A 20 -36.35 6.56 12.03
CA LEU A 20 -36.15 7.87 12.63
C LEU A 20 -35.15 8.72 11.82
N TYR A 21 -34.01 8.15 11.44
CA TYR A 21 -33.02 8.82 10.59
C TYR A 21 -33.63 9.32 9.27
N ARG A 22 -34.40 8.45 8.58
CA ARG A 22 -35.07 8.82 7.32
C ARG A 22 -36.15 9.87 7.54
N ALA A 23 -36.94 9.76 8.61
CA ALA A 23 -37.98 10.72 8.95
C ALA A 23 -37.39 12.12 9.19
N LEU A 24 -36.34 12.21 10.01
CA LEU A 24 -35.63 13.46 10.29
C LEU A 24 -35.09 14.10 9.01
N LEU A 25 -34.43 13.31 8.15
CA LEU A 25 -33.89 13.83 6.88
C LEU A 25 -34.98 14.30 5.91
N ARG A 26 -36.13 13.61 5.87
CA ARG A 26 -37.29 14.03 5.07
C ARG A 26 -37.88 15.33 5.57
N GLN A 27 -38.00 15.51 6.89
CA GLN A 27 -38.53 16.76 7.45
C GLN A 27 -37.58 17.94 7.26
N CYS A 28 -36.27 17.73 7.34
CA CYS A 28 -35.30 18.79 7.02
C CYS A 28 -35.45 19.34 5.60
N ALA A 29 -35.90 18.52 4.64
CA ALA A 29 -36.12 18.96 3.26
C ALA A 29 -37.40 19.80 3.08
N LYS A 30 -38.34 19.75 4.05
CA LYS A 30 -39.63 20.45 4.02
C LYS A 30 -39.63 21.77 4.78
N LEU A 31 -38.50 22.18 5.35
CA LEU A 31 -38.41 23.44 6.09
C LEU A 31 -38.59 24.64 5.14
N PRO A 32 -39.39 25.66 5.51
CA PRO A 32 -39.67 26.80 4.64
C PRO A 32 -38.39 27.60 4.33
N GLN A 33 -38.20 27.92 3.05
CA GLN A 33 -37.19 28.81 2.46
C GLN A 33 -35.84 28.88 3.22
N CYS A 34 -35.08 27.79 3.07
CA CYS A 34 -33.77 27.49 3.64
C CYS A 34 -32.78 28.69 3.65
N PRO A 35 -32.67 29.44 4.76
CA PRO A 35 -31.50 30.27 5.01
C PRO A 35 -30.29 29.33 5.10
N SER A 36 -29.10 29.79 4.71
CA SER A 36 -27.85 28.99 4.74
C SER A 36 -27.62 28.23 6.06
N GLU A 37 -28.15 28.75 7.17
CA GLU A 37 -28.10 28.16 8.50
C GLU A 37 -28.97 26.90 8.67
N LEU A 38 -30.14 26.83 8.02
CA LEU A 38 -31.01 25.64 8.07
C LEU A 38 -30.51 24.52 7.16
N ALA A 39 -29.73 24.83 6.13
CA ALA A 39 -29.05 23.82 5.31
C ALA A 39 -28.07 22.96 6.14
N ALA A 40 -27.57 23.50 7.26
CA ALA A 40 -26.70 22.79 8.20
C ALA A 40 -27.43 21.74 9.07
N CYS A 41 -28.78 21.70 9.07
CA CYS A 41 -29.55 20.68 9.82
C CYS A 41 -29.21 19.26 9.37
N LYS A 42 -29.21 19.04 8.05
CA LYS A 42 -28.95 17.73 7.44
C LYS A 42 -27.56 17.17 7.82
N PRO A 43 -26.44 17.88 7.59
CA PRO A 43 -25.12 17.37 7.99
C PRO A 43 -24.99 17.24 9.52
N TYR A 44 -25.68 18.07 10.30
CA TYR A 44 -25.70 17.94 11.76
C TYR A 44 -26.34 16.62 12.21
N ILE A 45 -27.51 16.26 11.68
CA ILE A 45 -28.20 15.00 11.98
C ILE A 45 -27.35 13.80 11.55
N GLN A 46 -26.79 13.84 10.34
CA GLN A 46 -25.89 12.79 9.85
C GLN A 46 -24.68 12.58 10.78
N ASN A 47 -24.05 13.67 11.23
CA ASN A 47 -22.94 13.60 12.15
C ASN A 47 -23.35 12.98 13.50
N ARG A 48 -24.51 13.37 14.05
CA ARG A 48 -25.04 12.82 15.30
C ARG A 48 -25.31 11.31 15.22
N PHE A 49 -25.95 10.84 14.16
CA PHE A 49 -26.18 9.40 13.95
C PHE A 49 -24.87 8.62 13.76
N ASN A 50 -23.91 9.18 13.02
CA ASN A 50 -22.58 8.58 12.87
C ASN A 50 -21.84 8.49 14.21
N ARG A 51 -21.92 9.53 15.05
CA ARG A 51 -21.31 9.56 16.39
C ARG A 51 -21.89 8.49 17.32
N TYR A 52 -23.20 8.25 17.25
CA TYR A 52 -23.88 7.28 18.12
C TYR A 52 -23.99 5.88 17.52
N LYS A 53 -23.39 5.61 16.35
CA LYS A 53 -23.44 4.29 15.68
C LYS A 53 -22.91 3.13 16.54
N THR A 54 -21.95 3.40 17.42
CA THR A 54 -21.33 2.38 18.29
C THR A 54 -21.93 2.33 19.69
N LEU A 55 -22.99 3.11 19.97
CA LEU A 55 -23.63 3.15 21.28
C LEU A 55 -24.31 1.80 21.60
N GLN A 56 -23.98 1.20 22.75
CA GLN A 56 -24.56 -0.08 23.19
C GLN A 56 -25.33 0.01 24.50
N SER A 57 -25.23 1.11 25.24
CA SER A 57 -25.94 1.27 26.50
C SER A 57 -27.45 1.43 26.25
N PRO A 58 -28.32 0.56 26.82
CA PRO A 58 -29.77 0.63 26.60
C PRO A 58 -30.38 1.96 27.07
N SER A 59 -29.95 2.50 28.21
CA SER A 59 -30.43 3.78 28.74
C SER A 59 -30.02 4.96 27.86
N GLN A 60 -28.75 4.99 27.41
CA GLN A 60 -28.28 6.03 26.51
C GLN A 60 -28.97 5.93 25.14
N THR A 61 -29.26 4.72 24.68
CA THR A 61 -29.98 4.47 23.43
C THR A 61 -31.42 4.96 23.52
N ALA A 62 -32.13 4.64 24.62
CA ALA A 62 -33.48 5.11 24.87
C ALA A 62 -33.55 6.64 24.95
N ASN A 63 -32.63 7.27 25.71
CA ASN A 63 -32.54 8.72 25.81
C ASN A 63 -32.21 9.38 24.46
N SER A 64 -31.33 8.79 23.67
CA SER A 64 -30.96 9.30 22.34
C SER A 64 -32.12 9.18 21.34
N LEU A 65 -32.88 8.08 21.39
CA LEU A 65 -34.08 7.91 20.57
C LEU A 65 -35.16 8.90 20.98
N LYS A 66 -35.41 9.08 22.28
CA LYS A 66 -36.35 10.07 22.81
C LYS A 66 -35.99 11.48 22.32
N ALA A 67 -34.73 11.89 22.48
CA ALA A 67 -34.26 13.18 21.97
C ALA A 67 -34.39 13.30 20.43
N GLY A 68 -34.25 12.19 19.71
CA GLY A 68 -34.45 12.15 18.27
C GLY A 68 -35.92 12.32 17.85
N TYR A 69 -36.88 11.76 18.61
CA TYR A 69 -38.31 11.99 18.41
C TYR A 69 -38.71 13.42 18.76
N GLU A 70 -38.21 13.96 19.88
CA GLU A 70 -38.42 15.38 20.24
C GLU A 70 -37.89 16.32 19.15
N ALA A 71 -36.74 15.98 18.54
CA ALA A 71 -36.20 16.73 17.42
C ALA A 71 -37.06 16.59 16.15
N LEU A 72 -37.69 15.43 15.93
CA LEU A 72 -38.62 15.22 14.81
C LEU A 72 -39.87 16.08 14.97
N ASP A 73 -40.45 16.12 16.17
CA ASP A 73 -41.62 16.94 16.48
C ASP A 73 -41.31 18.43 16.29
N LEU A 74 -40.14 18.87 16.75
CA LEU A 74 -39.66 20.24 16.58
C LEU A 74 -39.42 20.60 15.10
N LEU A 75 -38.87 19.69 14.30
CA LEU A 75 -38.73 19.87 12.84
C LEU A 75 -40.09 19.89 12.13
N TYR A 76 -41.04 19.07 12.60
CA TYR A 76 -42.39 19.03 12.06
C TYR A 76 -43.14 20.33 12.33
N SER A 77 -43.15 20.83 13.56
CA SER A 77 -43.76 22.14 13.89
C SER A 77 -43.12 23.28 13.10
N ALA A 78 -41.79 23.28 12.97
CA ALA A 78 -41.08 24.26 12.14
C ALA A 78 -41.46 24.17 10.64
N SER A 79 -41.73 22.97 10.13
CA SER A 79 -42.21 22.77 8.75
C SER A 79 -43.64 23.29 8.51
N GLN A 80 -44.46 23.34 9.56
CA GLN A 80 -45.83 23.90 9.51
C GLN A 80 -45.86 25.43 9.66
N GLY A 81 -44.71 26.08 9.79
CA GLY A 81 -44.60 27.55 9.88
C GLY A 81 -44.44 28.11 11.29
N ASP A 82 -44.21 27.27 12.31
CA ASP A 82 -43.90 27.74 13.66
C ASP A 82 -42.53 28.44 13.71
N GLN A 83 -42.55 29.75 13.92
CA GLN A 83 -41.36 30.59 13.99
C GLN A 83 -40.50 30.29 15.23
N ASN A 84 -41.10 29.87 16.35
CA ASN A 84 -40.36 29.53 17.57
C ASN A 84 -39.53 28.27 17.37
N GLY A 85 -40.10 27.25 16.72
CA GLY A 85 -39.39 26.04 16.29
C GLY A 85 -38.19 26.36 15.40
N VAL A 86 -38.36 27.22 14.39
CA VAL A 86 -37.27 27.64 13.48
C VAL A 86 -36.15 28.35 14.25
N GLN A 87 -36.48 29.29 15.14
CA GLN A 87 -35.47 29.99 15.96
C GLN A 87 -34.71 29.04 16.88
N ARG A 88 -35.40 28.06 17.49
CA ARG A 88 -34.77 27.04 18.34
C ARG A 88 -33.81 26.16 17.55
N ILE A 89 -34.15 25.78 16.31
CA ILE A 89 -33.24 25.03 15.43
C ILE A 89 -31.97 25.85 15.14
N ARG A 90 -32.12 27.12 14.76
CA ARG A 90 -30.97 28.01 14.47
C ARG A 90 -30.05 28.16 15.67
N LYS A 91 -30.62 28.35 16.87
CA LYS A 91 -29.87 28.41 18.12
C LYS A 91 -29.06 27.13 18.35
N LEU A 92 -29.67 25.95 18.21
CA LEU A 92 -28.96 24.67 18.40
C LEU A 92 -27.83 24.44 17.40
N ILE A 93 -28.01 24.86 16.14
CA ILE A 93 -26.98 24.74 15.11
C ILE A 93 -25.81 25.68 15.40
N SER A 94 -26.10 26.96 15.68
CA SER A 94 -25.06 27.94 16.00
C SER A 94 -24.26 27.56 17.25
N GLU A 95 -24.91 27.05 18.30
CA GLU A 95 -24.27 26.51 19.50
C GLU A 95 -23.40 25.27 19.20
N SER A 96 -23.85 24.39 18.30
CA SER A 96 -23.04 23.26 17.87
C SER A 96 -21.79 23.70 17.10
N GLU A 97 -21.92 24.69 16.22
CA GLU A 97 -20.81 25.16 15.41
C GLU A 97 -19.79 25.90 16.25
N SER A 98 -20.24 26.78 17.15
CA SER A 98 -19.38 27.47 18.11
C SER A 98 -18.61 26.47 18.99
N SER A 99 -19.30 25.45 19.51
CA SER A 99 -18.66 24.38 20.29
C SER A 99 -17.60 23.60 19.49
N LYS A 100 -17.84 23.33 18.20
CA LYS A 100 -16.86 22.66 17.32
C LYS A 100 -15.64 23.54 17.07
N ARG A 101 -15.86 24.84 16.80
CA ARG A 101 -14.78 25.81 16.60
C ARG A 101 -13.95 25.94 17.88
N GLN A 102 -14.57 26.15 19.03
CA GLN A 102 -13.88 26.21 20.32
C GLN A 102 -13.05 24.97 20.61
N LYS A 103 -13.58 23.76 20.36
CA LYS A 103 -12.79 22.53 20.50
C LYS A 103 -11.61 22.47 19.53
N SER A 104 -11.83 22.84 18.28
CA SER A 104 -10.75 22.87 17.28
C SER A 104 -9.65 23.85 17.68
N GLU A 105 -10.01 25.06 18.11
CA GLU A 105 -9.05 26.05 18.58
C GLU A 105 -8.34 25.57 19.84
N TRP A 106 -9.06 25.01 20.81
CA TRP A 106 -8.44 24.41 22.00
C TRP A 106 -7.44 23.29 21.63
N HIS A 107 -7.77 22.43 20.67
CA HIS A 107 -6.85 21.41 20.19
C HIS A 107 -5.63 22.00 19.48
N LYS A 108 -5.79 23.08 18.69
CA LYS A 108 -4.68 23.80 18.05
C LYS A 108 -3.77 24.47 19.07
N GLU A 109 -4.33 25.20 20.03
CA GLU A 109 -3.57 25.85 21.10
C GLU A 109 -2.83 24.80 21.93
N ARG A 110 -3.50 23.71 22.30
CA ARG A 110 -2.85 22.60 23.00
C ARG A 110 -1.72 21.97 22.16
N ALA A 111 -1.89 21.85 20.84
CA ALA A 111 -0.85 21.32 19.95
C ALA A 111 0.37 22.25 19.84
N LYS A 112 0.20 23.57 19.99
CA LYS A 112 1.33 24.53 20.03
C LYS A 112 2.15 24.36 21.32
N VAL A 113 1.50 24.06 22.44
CA VAL A 113 2.13 23.90 23.75
C VAL A 113 2.79 22.52 23.92
N ILE A 114 2.27 21.48 23.27
CA ILE A 114 2.86 20.14 23.33
C ILE A 114 4.14 20.12 22.48
N PRO A 115 5.32 19.85 23.07
CA PRO A 115 6.55 19.72 22.30
C PRO A 115 6.43 18.57 21.29
N VAL A 116 6.83 18.82 20.05
CA VAL A 116 6.83 17.79 19.01
C VAL A 116 7.78 16.68 19.45
N LYS A 117 7.23 15.48 19.66
CA LYS A 117 8.04 14.31 20.02
C LYS A 117 9.13 14.10 18.96
N PRO A 118 10.39 13.86 19.36
CA PRO A 118 11.44 13.58 18.40
C PRO A 118 11.04 12.34 17.58
N VAL A 119 11.19 12.45 16.26
CA VAL A 119 10.77 11.43 15.31
C VAL A 119 11.49 10.11 15.65
N SER A 120 10.73 9.04 15.84
CA SER A 120 11.32 7.75 16.19
C SER A 120 12.25 7.26 15.07
N ARG A 121 13.33 6.55 15.42
CA ARG A 121 14.21 5.88 14.44
C ARG A 121 13.41 5.01 13.44
N LYS A 122 12.31 4.40 13.90
CA LYS A 122 11.41 3.60 13.04
C LYS A 122 10.69 4.49 12.02
N GLU A 123 10.25 5.67 12.42
CA GLU A 123 9.57 6.64 11.55
C GLU A 123 10.53 7.24 10.53
N LEU A 124 11.76 7.60 10.96
CA LEU A 124 12.81 8.04 10.04
C LEU A 124 13.12 6.98 8.98
N LYS A 125 13.25 5.71 9.39
CA LYS A 125 13.46 4.60 8.45
C LYS A 125 12.26 4.42 7.50
N LYS A 126 11.03 4.57 7.99
CA LYS A 126 9.81 4.49 7.19
C LYS A 126 9.77 5.60 6.14
N GLU A 127 10.10 6.83 6.52
CA GLU A 127 10.12 7.98 5.62
C GLU A 127 11.25 7.86 4.58
N ALA A 128 12.45 7.45 5.00
CA ALA A 128 13.55 7.16 4.08
C ALA A 128 13.18 6.07 3.06
N ASN A 129 12.51 5.00 3.49
CA ASN A 129 12.01 3.96 2.59
C ASN A 129 10.94 4.50 1.63
N LYS A 130 10.05 5.40 2.09
CA LYS A 130 9.04 6.05 1.24
C LYS A 130 9.72 6.89 0.16
N ARG A 131 10.68 7.74 0.55
CA ARG A 131 11.48 8.56 -0.39
C ARG A 131 12.24 7.69 -1.39
N TYR A 132 12.90 6.63 -0.92
CA TYR A 132 13.61 5.70 -1.80
C TYR A 132 12.69 5.05 -2.84
N ARG A 133 11.46 4.68 -2.46
CA ARG A 133 10.48 4.13 -3.41
C ARG A 133 10.07 5.13 -4.48
N VAL A 134 9.94 6.41 -4.13
CA VAL A 134 9.61 7.49 -5.07
C VAL A 134 10.78 7.70 -6.04
N LEU A 135 11.99 7.83 -5.52
CA LEU A 135 13.20 8.04 -6.34
C LEU A 135 13.46 6.87 -7.29
N THR A 136 13.21 5.64 -6.85
CA THR A 136 13.43 4.43 -7.66
C THR A 136 12.20 3.97 -8.44
N ALA A 137 11.17 4.80 -8.56
CA ALA A 137 9.96 4.48 -9.33
C ALA A 137 10.24 4.33 -10.83
N LYS A 138 11.17 5.13 -11.35
CA LYS A 138 11.65 5.07 -12.74
C LYS A 138 13.10 4.58 -12.77
N ARG A 139 13.51 3.99 -13.89
CA ARG A 139 14.92 3.71 -14.15
C ARG A 139 15.65 5.03 -14.41
N HIS A 140 16.81 5.22 -13.80
CA HIS A 140 17.66 6.38 -14.08
C HIS A 140 18.15 6.32 -15.55
N PRO A 141 18.19 7.44 -16.29
CA PRO A 141 18.64 7.46 -17.69
C PRO A 141 20.04 6.82 -17.83
N ASP A 142 20.97 7.19 -16.96
CA ASP A 142 22.36 6.71 -17.00
C ASP A 142 22.58 5.35 -16.31
N ALA A 143 21.51 4.58 -16.08
CA ALA A 143 21.63 3.29 -15.41
C ALA A 143 22.29 2.24 -16.32
N THR A 144 23.58 1.98 -16.06
CA THR A 144 24.34 0.90 -16.70
C THR A 144 23.66 -0.46 -16.52
N SER A 145 23.81 -1.36 -17.51
CA SER A 145 23.32 -2.73 -17.41
C SER A 145 23.91 -3.45 -16.20
N ILE A 146 23.10 -4.29 -15.54
CA ILE A 146 23.57 -5.12 -14.42
C ILE A 146 24.64 -6.13 -14.88
N LEU A 147 24.60 -6.54 -16.15
CA LEU A 147 25.56 -7.46 -16.74
C LEU A 147 26.92 -6.82 -17.05
N ALA A 148 27.03 -5.50 -17.01
CA ALA A 148 28.29 -4.78 -17.19
C ALA A 148 29.15 -4.76 -15.90
N ARG A 149 28.76 -5.54 -14.88
CA ARG A 149 29.55 -5.77 -13.66
C ARG A 149 30.53 -6.92 -13.90
N PRO A 150 31.64 -7.02 -13.15
CA PRO A 150 32.01 -6.21 -11.99
C PRO A 150 32.40 -4.76 -12.30
N ARG A 151 32.26 -3.85 -11.32
CA ARG A 151 32.74 -2.46 -11.47
C ARG A 151 34.28 -2.42 -11.33
N PRO A 152 35.01 -1.69 -12.18
CA PRO A 152 36.47 -1.58 -12.05
C PRO A 152 36.88 -0.97 -10.71
N VAL A 153 36.28 0.16 -10.34
CA VAL A 153 36.56 0.88 -9.08
C VAL A 153 35.30 0.92 -8.21
N VAL A 154 35.47 0.68 -6.91
CA VAL A 154 34.41 0.76 -5.91
C VAL A 154 34.82 1.68 -4.76
N ASN A 155 33.88 2.50 -4.29
CA ASN A 155 34.09 3.32 -3.10
C ASN A 155 33.85 2.46 -1.85
N GLY A 156 34.91 2.14 -1.12
CA GLY A 156 34.88 1.30 0.07
C GLY A 156 34.84 -0.20 -0.23
N LYS A 157 34.29 -1.00 0.68
CA LYS A 157 34.26 -2.47 0.52
C LYS A 157 33.33 -2.91 -0.60
N ARG A 158 33.85 -3.69 -1.55
CA ARG A 158 33.07 -4.32 -2.63
C ARG A 158 31.96 -5.19 -2.05
N ARG A 159 30.73 -4.91 -2.46
CA ARG A 159 29.55 -5.69 -2.09
C ARG A 159 29.14 -6.60 -3.24
N VAL A 160 29.30 -7.90 -3.02
CA VAL A 160 28.87 -8.93 -3.97
C VAL A 160 27.34 -8.96 -4.04
N PRO A 161 26.72 -8.78 -5.22
CA PRO A 161 25.28 -8.90 -5.38
C PRO A 161 24.79 -10.33 -5.10
N VAL A 162 23.58 -10.46 -4.57
CA VAL A 162 22.97 -11.79 -4.33
C VAL A 162 22.06 -12.15 -5.50
N LEU A 163 22.28 -13.31 -6.12
CA LEU A 163 21.36 -13.84 -7.14
C LEU A 163 20.10 -14.38 -6.45
N VAL A 164 18.94 -13.81 -6.80
CA VAL A 164 17.64 -14.18 -6.24
C VAL A 164 16.70 -14.58 -7.37
N ASN A 165 15.85 -15.58 -7.12
CA ASN A 165 14.82 -16.02 -8.06
C ASN A 165 13.42 -15.56 -7.59
N ALA A 166 12.73 -14.77 -8.40
CA ALA A 166 11.32 -14.41 -8.19
C ALA A 166 10.40 -15.30 -9.04
N ARG A 167 10.02 -16.48 -8.52
CA ARG A 167 9.09 -17.43 -9.17
C ARG A 167 9.43 -17.72 -10.64
N GLY A 168 10.70 -17.99 -10.90
CA GLY A 168 11.21 -18.30 -12.24
C GLY A 168 11.88 -17.12 -12.94
N PHE A 169 11.90 -15.91 -12.37
CA PHE A 169 12.65 -14.78 -12.91
C PHE A 169 13.87 -14.43 -12.04
N PRO A 170 15.11 -14.65 -12.52
CA PRO A 170 16.33 -14.32 -11.81
C PRO A 170 16.59 -12.81 -11.84
N PHE A 171 17.10 -12.27 -10.74
CA PHE A 171 17.62 -10.91 -10.67
C PHE A 171 18.71 -10.80 -9.59
N LEU A 172 19.60 -9.81 -9.74
CA LEU A 172 20.62 -9.52 -8.75
C LEU A 172 20.11 -8.49 -7.73
N LEU A 173 20.14 -8.87 -6.45
CA LEU A 173 19.85 -7.99 -5.33
C LEU A 173 21.13 -7.29 -4.86
N ILE A 174 21.27 -6.02 -5.22
CA ILE A 174 22.46 -5.20 -4.89
C ILE A 174 22.33 -4.58 -3.49
N LYS A 175 21.17 -4.00 -3.17
CA LYS A 175 20.91 -3.31 -1.89
C LYS A 175 19.45 -3.48 -1.49
N LYS A 176 19.19 -3.48 -0.18
CA LYS A 176 17.84 -3.38 0.39
C LYS A 176 17.55 -1.92 0.81
N PRO A 177 16.32 -1.41 0.62
CA PRO A 177 15.18 -2.05 -0.04
C PRO A 177 15.36 -2.15 -1.57
N GLN A 178 14.61 -3.07 -2.21
CA GLN A 178 14.66 -3.26 -3.67
C GLN A 178 14.12 -2.02 -4.40
N PRO A 179 14.74 -1.58 -5.53
CA PRO A 179 14.23 -0.49 -6.35
C PRO A 179 12.79 -0.73 -6.80
N LYS A 180 11.92 0.29 -6.73
CA LYS A 180 10.50 0.13 -7.05
C LYS A 180 10.25 -0.25 -8.51
N PHE A 181 11.03 0.32 -9.43
CA PHE A 181 11.00 -0.01 -10.86
C PHE A 181 11.26 -1.51 -11.10
N LEU A 182 12.28 -2.09 -10.44
CA LEU A 182 12.63 -3.50 -10.61
C LEU A 182 11.49 -4.41 -10.13
N SER A 183 10.90 -4.11 -8.97
CA SER A 183 9.71 -4.83 -8.48
C SER A 183 8.56 -4.74 -9.49
N ALA A 184 8.28 -3.56 -10.05
CA ALA A 184 7.20 -3.40 -11.02
C ALA A 184 7.43 -4.19 -12.33
N VAL A 185 8.67 -4.26 -12.82
CA VAL A 185 9.04 -5.06 -13.99
C VAL A 185 8.88 -6.56 -13.71
N LEU A 186 9.34 -7.04 -12.56
CA LEU A 186 9.18 -8.43 -12.15
C LEU A 186 7.70 -8.81 -12.03
N ASP A 187 6.89 -7.97 -11.38
CA ASP A 187 5.44 -8.18 -11.27
C ASP A 187 4.77 -8.24 -12.64
N SER A 188 5.18 -7.37 -13.57
CA SER A 188 4.65 -7.35 -14.93
C SER A 188 5.00 -8.62 -15.71
N LYS A 189 6.25 -9.09 -15.59
CA LYS A 189 6.70 -10.35 -16.20
C LYS A 189 5.98 -11.57 -15.60
N LEU A 190 5.81 -11.60 -14.28
CA LEU A 190 5.10 -12.65 -13.58
C LEU A 190 3.63 -12.71 -14.01
N LYS A 191 2.95 -11.56 -14.09
CA LYS A 191 1.58 -11.48 -14.61
C LYS A 191 1.46 -11.98 -16.04
N ARG A 192 2.40 -11.62 -16.93
CA ARG A 192 2.42 -12.11 -18.32
C ARG A 192 2.62 -13.62 -18.38
N ARG A 193 3.53 -14.18 -17.57
CA ARG A 193 3.71 -15.63 -17.47
C ARG A 193 2.45 -16.32 -16.97
N TRP A 194 1.84 -15.80 -15.91
CA TRP A 194 0.61 -16.35 -15.34
C TRP A 194 -0.52 -16.41 -16.38
N LYS A 195 -0.77 -15.31 -17.12
CA LYS A 195 -1.76 -15.29 -18.20
C LYS A 195 -1.49 -16.33 -19.28
N ARG A 196 -0.21 -16.61 -19.60
CA ARG A 196 0.14 -17.68 -20.55
C ARG A 196 -0.13 -19.07 -19.98
N MET A 197 0.19 -19.31 -18.71
CA MET A 197 -0.14 -20.58 -18.05
C MET A 197 -1.65 -20.82 -17.97
N GLU A 198 -2.42 -19.77 -17.69
CA GLU A 198 -3.87 -19.81 -17.68
C GLU A 198 -4.45 -20.09 -19.08
N ARG A 199 -3.93 -19.42 -20.12
CA ARG A 199 -4.29 -19.71 -21.52
C ARG A 199 -3.94 -21.14 -21.90
N LEU A 200 -2.77 -21.64 -21.53
CA LEU A 200 -2.34 -23.01 -21.80
C LEU A 200 -3.30 -24.02 -21.15
N LYS A 201 -3.59 -23.87 -19.86
CA LYS A 201 -4.51 -24.75 -19.13
C LYS A 201 -5.93 -24.73 -19.73
N ARG A 202 -6.40 -23.56 -20.15
CA ARG A 202 -7.68 -23.41 -20.84
C ARG A 202 -7.70 -24.16 -22.18
N LEU A 203 -6.68 -23.97 -23.02
CA LEU A 203 -6.57 -24.67 -24.30
C LEU A 203 -6.45 -26.20 -24.13
N GLU A 204 -5.76 -26.65 -23.09
CA GLU A 204 -5.67 -28.07 -22.74
C GLU A 204 -7.04 -28.66 -22.38
N SER A 205 -7.92 -27.90 -21.71
CA SER A 205 -9.29 -28.33 -21.44
C SER A 205 -10.23 -28.21 -22.65
N GLU A 206 -9.99 -27.26 -23.56
CA GLU A 206 -10.81 -27.07 -24.77
C GLU A 206 -10.46 -28.10 -25.86
N LEU A 207 -9.24 -28.64 -25.87
CA LEU A 207 -8.80 -29.56 -26.92
C LEU A 207 -9.60 -30.87 -26.98
N PRO A 208 -9.92 -31.56 -25.86
CA PRO A 208 -10.82 -32.70 -25.88
C PRO A 208 -12.20 -32.34 -26.43
N MET A 209 -12.81 -31.25 -25.94
CA MET A 209 -14.12 -30.80 -26.42
C MET A 209 -14.12 -30.52 -27.92
N ALA A 210 -13.08 -29.86 -28.42
CA ALA A 210 -12.94 -29.60 -29.86
C ALA A 210 -12.73 -30.89 -30.69
N ARG A 211 -12.24 -31.98 -30.09
CA ARG A 211 -12.18 -33.29 -30.77
C ARG A 211 -13.53 -33.98 -30.77
N ASP A 212 -14.29 -33.84 -29.69
CA ASP A 212 -15.64 -34.40 -29.60
C ASP A 212 -16.57 -33.72 -30.63
N GLU A 213 -16.43 -32.40 -30.83
CA GLU A 213 -17.16 -31.67 -31.90
C GLU A 213 -16.72 -32.13 -33.31
N ASP A 214 -15.41 -32.33 -33.54
CA ASP A 214 -14.92 -32.88 -34.81
C ASP A 214 -15.51 -34.29 -35.09
N GLU A 215 -15.70 -35.11 -34.06
CA GLU A 215 -16.33 -36.43 -34.16
C GLU A 215 -17.84 -36.30 -34.42
N TRP A 216 -18.50 -35.35 -33.77
CA TRP A 216 -19.92 -35.07 -33.97
C TRP A 216 -20.24 -34.59 -35.39
N ASP A 217 -19.43 -33.70 -35.96
CA ASP A 217 -19.58 -33.25 -37.35
C ASP A 217 -19.46 -34.43 -38.33
N LEU A 218 -18.56 -35.37 -38.04
CA LEU A 218 -18.39 -36.59 -38.83
C LEU A 218 -19.61 -37.51 -38.74
N LEU A 219 -20.21 -37.65 -37.56
CA LEU A 219 -21.43 -38.46 -37.36
C LEU A 219 -22.67 -37.86 -38.02
N THR A 220 -22.78 -36.52 -38.00
CA THR A 220 -23.92 -35.78 -38.56
C THR A 220 -23.79 -35.52 -40.07
N GLY A 221 -22.64 -35.85 -40.66
CA GLY A 221 -22.39 -35.70 -42.09
C GLY A 221 -22.04 -34.27 -42.51
N HIS A 222 -21.75 -33.38 -41.55
CA HIS A 222 -21.19 -32.06 -41.83
C HIS A 222 -19.77 -32.22 -42.40
N LYS A 223 -19.56 -31.72 -43.63
CA LYS A 223 -18.27 -31.78 -44.33
C LYS A 223 -17.71 -30.38 -44.50
N GLU A 224 -17.25 -29.80 -43.40
CA GLU A 224 -16.40 -28.60 -43.45
C GLU A 224 -14.94 -29.02 -43.62
N GLU A 225 -14.15 -28.22 -44.36
CA GLU A 225 -12.72 -28.49 -44.56
C GLU A 225 -11.90 -28.21 -43.28
N ALA A 226 -12.41 -27.36 -42.39
CA ALA A 226 -11.76 -26.97 -41.16
C ALA A 226 -12.25 -27.84 -39.98
N ARG A 227 -11.31 -28.30 -39.16
CA ARG A 227 -11.60 -29.01 -37.92
C ARG A 227 -11.50 -28.06 -36.73
N TRP A 228 -12.42 -28.17 -35.78
CA TRP A 228 -12.44 -27.44 -34.51
C TRP A 228 -11.15 -27.67 -33.70
N SER A 229 -10.61 -28.89 -33.67
CA SER A 229 -9.39 -29.18 -32.92
C SER A 229 -8.12 -28.57 -33.52
N GLY A 230 -8.15 -28.19 -34.81
CA GLY A 230 -6.99 -27.62 -35.53
C GLY A 230 -6.50 -26.31 -34.92
N PRO A 231 -7.33 -25.25 -34.86
CA PRO A 231 -6.99 -23.97 -34.25
C PRO A 231 -6.58 -24.07 -32.78
N VAL A 232 -7.22 -24.95 -32.01
CA VAL A 232 -6.89 -25.17 -30.59
C VAL A 232 -5.50 -25.78 -30.46
N ARG A 233 -5.18 -26.81 -31.26
CA ARG A 233 -3.86 -27.44 -31.28
C ARG A 233 -2.77 -26.47 -31.72
N ALA A 234 -3.02 -25.66 -32.75
CA ALA A 234 -2.09 -24.64 -33.21
C ALA A 234 -1.80 -23.61 -32.11
N SER A 235 -2.85 -23.09 -31.46
CA SER A 235 -2.75 -22.15 -30.34
C SER A 235 -2.00 -22.74 -29.14
N LEU A 236 -2.24 -24.01 -28.83
CA LEU A 236 -1.58 -24.72 -27.73
C LEU A 236 -0.08 -24.83 -28.00
N LYS A 237 0.31 -25.23 -29.21
CA LYS A 237 1.72 -25.30 -29.65
C LYS A 237 2.39 -23.93 -29.61
N GLU A 238 1.70 -22.87 -30.04
CA GLU A 238 2.18 -21.49 -29.96
C GLU A 238 2.50 -21.07 -28.52
N VAL A 239 1.55 -21.28 -27.59
CA VAL A 239 1.71 -20.88 -26.18
C VAL A 239 2.81 -21.70 -25.50
N GLN A 240 2.88 -23.00 -25.75
CA GLN A 240 3.96 -23.86 -25.26
C GLN A 240 5.32 -23.36 -25.76
N GLY A 241 5.45 -23.07 -27.06
CA GLY A 241 6.66 -22.50 -27.65
C GLY A 241 7.08 -21.19 -26.96
N GLN A 242 6.13 -20.26 -26.75
CA GLN A 242 6.40 -18.99 -26.06
C GLN A 242 6.86 -19.18 -24.61
N ILE A 243 6.36 -20.20 -23.91
CA ILE A 243 6.79 -20.53 -22.54
C ILE A 243 8.20 -21.10 -22.56
N SER A 244 8.46 -22.11 -23.41
CA SER A 244 9.77 -22.75 -23.53
C SER A 244 10.87 -21.78 -23.95
N GLU A 245 10.61 -20.91 -24.93
CA GLU A 245 11.56 -19.86 -25.32
C GLU A 245 11.79 -18.84 -24.20
N GLY A 246 10.74 -18.48 -23.48
CA GLY A 246 10.83 -17.60 -22.31
C GLY A 246 11.71 -18.20 -21.22
N ASP A 247 11.57 -19.51 -20.97
CA ASP A 247 12.36 -20.25 -19.99
C ASP A 247 13.82 -20.38 -20.40
N ARG A 248 14.09 -20.63 -21.69
CA ARG A 248 15.46 -20.65 -22.24
C ARG A 248 16.15 -19.30 -22.04
N LYS A 249 15.53 -18.20 -22.47
CA LYS A 249 16.08 -16.83 -22.30
C LYS A 249 16.31 -16.50 -20.83
N THR A 250 15.42 -16.97 -19.96
CA THR A 250 15.52 -16.74 -18.52
C THR A 250 16.69 -17.53 -17.91
N LYS A 251 16.92 -18.77 -18.34
CA LYS A 251 18.07 -19.59 -17.94
C LYS A 251 19.40 -18.97 -18.38
N GLU A 252 19.49 -18.51 -19.63
CA GLU A 252 20.66 -17.81 -20.17
C GLU A 252 20.98 -16.55 -19.35
N LEU A 253 19.94 -15.76 -19.02
CA LEU A 253 20.10 -14.59 -18.17
C LEU A 253 20.57 -14.96 -16.75
N ALA A 254 20.05 -16.03 -16.16
CA ALA A 254 20.49 -16.51 -14.85
C ALA A 254 21.98 -16.87 -14.84
N GLN A 255 22.44 -17.58 -15.88
CA GLN A 255 23.83 -17.97 -16.04
C GLN A 255 24.74 -16.75 -16.21
N ALA A 256 24.33 -15.77 -17.02
CA ALA A 256 25.06 -14.52 -17.17
C ALA A 256 25.17 -13.74 -15.85
N MET A 257 24.07 -13.65 -15.09
CA MET A 257 24.08 -13.02 -13.77
C MET A 257 24.94 -13.78 -12.76
N TRP A 258 24.99 -15.12 -12.83
CA TRP A 258 25.82 -15.94 -11.96
C TRP A 258 27.31 -15.71 -12.22
N LYS A 259 27.72 -15.64 -13.50
CA LYS A 259 29.10 -15.28 -13.88
C LYS A 259 29.52 -13.95 -13.25
N VAL A 260 28.65 -12.93 -13.32
CA VAL A 260 28.90 -11.63 -12.67
C VAL A 260 29.13 -11.77 -11.17
N VAL A 261 28.35 -12.60 -10.48
CA VAL A 261 28.50 -12.81 -9.03
C VAL A 261 29.82 -13.49 -8.70
N LEU A 262 30.25 -14.47 -9.51
CA LEU A 262 31.54 -15.13 -9.33
C LEU A 262 32.71 -14.15 -9.52
N GLU A 263 32.66 -13.31 -10.57
CA GLU A 263 33.70 -12.31 -10.82
C GLU A 263 33.75 -11.23 -9.72
N GLU A 264 32.59 -10.71 -9.28
CA GLU A 264 32.53 -9.75 -8.17
C GLU A 264 33.07 -10.37 -6.87
N ARG A 265 32.84 -11.67 -6.63
CA ARG A 265 33.35 -12.38 -5.46
C ARG A 265 34.87 -12.54 -5.51
N LYS A 266 35.40 -12.95 -6.66
CA LYS A 266 36.85 -13.08 -6.88
C LYS A 266 37.58 -11.76 -6.65
N LEU A 267 37.06 -10.66 -7.21
CA LEU A 267 37.63 -9.33 -6.99
C LEU A 267 37.50 -8.87 -5.53
N ALA A 268 36.37 -9.15 -4.87
CA ALA A 268 36.19 -8.79 -3.47
C ALA A 268 37.19 -9.51 -2.54
N GLU A 269 37.51 -10.77 -2.84
CA GLU A 269 38.51 -11.54 -2.11
C GLU A 269 39.93 -11.02 -2.34
N GLN A 270 40.26 -10.60 -3.57
CA GLN A 270 41.56 -9.98 -3.90
C GLN A 270 41.74 -8.62 -3.19
N GLU A 271 40.73 -7.76 -3.24
CA GLU A 271 40.77 -6.43 -2.59
C GLU A 271 40.83 -6.55 -1.06
N GLU A 272 40.16 -7.55 -0.46
CA GLU A 272 40.26 -7.79 0.99
C GLU A 272 41.67 -8.23 1.38
N LYS A 273 42.30 -9.13 0.61
CA LYS A 273 43.69 -9.55 0.82
C LYS A 273 44.65 -8.36 0.73
N GLN A 274 44.53 -7.54 -0.30
CA GLN A 274 45.35 -6.32 -0.46
C GLN A 274 45.16 -5.34 0.69
N ARG A 275 43.93 -5.15 1.16
CA ARG A 275 43.65 -4.29 2.33
C ARG A 275 44.27 -4.82 3.62
N VAL A 276 44.21 -6.14 3.85
CA VAL A 276 44.83 -6.76 5.03
C VAL A 276 46.35 -6.61 4.95
N GLU A 277 46.93 -6.79 3.78
CA GLU A 277 48.37 -6.61 3.56
C GLU A 277 48.82 -5.16 3.76
N GLN A 278 48.10 -4.19 3.18
CA GLN A 278 48.36 -2.77 3.41
C GLN A 278 48.19 -2.37 4.88
N ALA A 279 47.20 -2.94 5.57
CA ALA A 279 47.02 -2.70 7.00
C ALA A 279 48.19 -3.24 7.82
N LYS A 280 48.72 -4.43 7.49
CA LYS A 280 49.93 -4.99 8.12
C LYS A 280 51.16 -4.13 7.85
N GLN A 281 51.41 -3.76 6.60
CA GLN A 281 52.53 -2.88 6.23
C GLN A 281 52.46 -1.52 6.93
N SER A 282 51.27 -0.91 7.01
CA SER A 282 51.08 0.35 7.73
C SER A 282 51.22 0.23 9.25
N ALA A 283 51.05 -0.97 9.81
CA ALA A 283 51.28 -1.25 11.22
C ALA A 283 52.79 -1.42 11.50
N GLU A 284 53.48 -2.18 10.65
CA GLU A 284 54.94 -2.37 10.70
C GLU A 284 55.70 -1.05 10.48
N GLU A 285 55.22 -0.17 9.58
CA GLU A 285 55.81 1.15 9.35
C GLU A 285 55.61 2.11 10.53
N LYS A 286 54.48 2.00 11.24
CA LYS A 286 54.23 2.74 12.49
C LYS A 286 55.04 2.23 13.67
N GLU A 287 55.37 0.95 13.68
CA GLU A 287 56.21 0.32 14.72
C GLU A 287 57.70 0.62 14.50
N ASN A 288 58.13 0.84 13.25
CA ASN A 288 59.50 1.21 12.88
C ASN A 288 59.78 2.73 12.86
N LEU A 289 58.82 3.59 13.22
CA LEU A 289 59.04 5.03 13.41
C LEU A 289 59.70 5.25 14.80
N PRO A 290 60.96 5.73 14.89
CA PRO A 290 61.66 5.81 16.16
C PRO A 290 61.04 6.90 17.04
N THR A 291 60.77 6.54 18.29
CA THR A 291 60.38 7.41 19.41
C THR A 291 61.56 8.34 19.76
N GLY A 292 61.83 9.34 18.91
CA GLY A 292 62.79 10.40 19.17
C GLY A 292 62.07 11.75 19.11
N GLU A 293 62.23 12.55 20.16
CA GLU A 293 61.73 13.93 20.34
C GLU A 293 60.33 14.10 20.97
N GLN A 294 60.17 13.64 22.22
CA GLN A 294 59.25 14.28 23.17
C GLN A 294 59.89 14.42 24.56
N ASP A 295 61.09 15.00 24.64
CA ASP A 295 61.68 15.42 25.92
C ASP A 295 62.54 16.67 25.69
N LYS A 296 61.88 17.82 25.46
CA LYS A 296 62.49 19.17 25.51
C LYS A 296 61.41 20.24 25.37
N LYS A 297 60.50 20.35 26.34
CA LYS A 297 59.61 21.53 26.50
C LYS A 297 58.89 21.55 27.87
N GLN A 298 59.64 21.34 28.95
CA GLN A 298 59.20 21.67 30.31
C GLN A 298 60.39 22.17 31.13
N SER A 299 61.01 23.28 30.71
CA SER A 299 61.98 24.02 31.54
C SER A 299 62.29 25.41 30.96
N SER A 300 61.28 26.29 30.88
CA SER A 300 61.50 27.74 30.93
C SER A 300 60.17 28.47 31.10
N ASP A 301 59.82 28.77 32.35
CA ASP A 301 59.27 30.07 32.74
C ASP A 301 59.28 30.10 34.27
N GLY A 302 60.36 30.71 34.79
CA GLY A 302 60.42 31.30 36.11
C GLY A 302 60.39 32.82 35.94
#